data_AF-A0A3S1CLC0-F1
#
_entry.id   AF-A0A3S1CLC0-F1
#
_cell.length_a   1.000
_cell.length_b   1.000
_cell.length_c   1.000
_cell.angle_alpha   90.00
_cell.angle_beta   90.00
_cell.angle_gamma   90.00
#
_symmetry.space_group_name_H-M   'P 1'
#
loop_
_entity.id
_entity.type
_entity.pdbx_description
1 polymer ?
#
loop_
_entity_poly.entity_id
_entity_poly.type
_entity_poly.pdbx_seq_one_letter_code
_entity_poly.pdbx_strand_id
1 'polypeptide(L)'
;MALADGELALSKTNKEFPVMTINALDLPCIGAHIRYAQSRNRPSLLTYSGPNKSKNNRQEACSSFRNNHLSKINRRRGVTDARKKEFRDIALTCDEYPFASTVQGGVGASVWGVPKREQDKQDDVIRNFYNANKMTGGEEFRVEVINYKECTDSFYISEPFKIRW
;
A
#
# COMPACT_ATOMS: atom_id res chain seq x y z
N MET A 1 -9.23 -30.38 -52.80
CA MET A 1 -8.00 -29.81 -52.20
C MET A 1 -8.41 -28.46 -51.61
N ALA A 2 -8.70 -28.34 -50.30
CA ALA A 2 -7.74 -28.32 -49.17
C ALA A 2 -6.85 -27.07 -49.26
N LEU A 3 -6.74 -26.11 -48.33
CA LEU A 3 -7.08 -25.97 -46.89
C LEU A 3 -7.27 -24.48 -46.55
N ALA A 4 -7.81 -24.25 -45.35
CA ALA A 4 -7.92 -22.97 -44.64
C ALA A 4 -6.54 -22.34 -44.33
N ASP A 5 -6.52 -21.08 -43.87
CA ASP A 5 -5.85 -20.63 -42.63
C ASP A 5 -5.58 -19.12 -42.66
N GLY A 6 -6.07 -18.41 -41.64
CA GLY A 6 -5.76 -16.99 -41.48
C GLY A 6 -6.67 -16.19 -40.54
N GLU A 7 -7.61 -16.82 -39.83
CA GLU A 7 -8.23 -16.20 -38.66
C GLU A 7 -7.21 -16.21 -37.52
N LEU A 8 -6.28 -15.23 -37.56
CA LEU A 8 -5.33 -15.02 -36.48
C LEU A 8 -6.10 -14.51 -35.27
N ALA A 9 -6.37 -15.42 -34.34
CA ALA A 9 -7.03 -15.21 -33.07
C ALA A 9 -6.43 -14.00 -32.31
N LEU A 10 -7.02 -12.83 -32.49
CA LEU A 10 -6.90 -11.69 -31.59
C LEU A 10 -7.92 -11.83 -30.44
N SER A 11 -7.95 -13.02 -29.86
CA SER A 11 -8.48 -13.22 -28.51
C SER A 11 -7.40 -12.77 -27.53
N LYS A 12 -7.09 -11.46 -27.52
CA LYS A 12 -6.56 -10.82 -26.32
C LYS A 12 -7.69 -10.93 -25.32
N THR A 13 -7.65 -11.96 -24.49
CA THR A 13 -8.58 -12.11 -23.38
C THR A 13 -8.54 -10.80 -22.61
N ASN A 14 -9.67 -10.08 -22.58
CA ASN A 14 -9.85 -8.96 -21.67
C ASN A 14 -9.86 -9.55 -20.26
N LYS A 15 -8.68 -9.85 -19.72
CA LYS A 15 -8.52 -10.37 -18.37
C LYS A 15 -8.89 -9.25 -17.43
N GLU A 16 -10.13 -9.27 -16.96
CA GLU A 16 -10.59 -8.38 -15.91
C GLU A 16 -9.90 -8.78 -14.61
N PHE A 17 -9.17 -7.84 -14.02
CA PHE A 17 -8.53 -8.02 -12.73
C PHE A 17 -9.48 -7.56 -11.63
N PRO A 18 -9.56 -8.27 -10.49
CA PRO A 18 -10.26 -7.75 -9.34
C PRO A 18 -9.61 -6.42 -8.92
N VAL A 19 -10.44 -5.43 -8.61
CA VAL A 19 -9.98 -4.08 -8.25
C VAL A 19 -10.09 -3.89 -6.74
N MET A 20 -8.95 -3.69 -6.09
CA MET A 20 -8.87 -3.26 -4.71
C MET A 20 -9.02 -1.75 -4.66
N THR A 21 -10.16 -1.32 -4.14
CA THR A 21 -10.49 0.09 -4.03
C THR A 21 -10.09 0.65 -2.66
N ILE A 22 -9.28 1.71 -2.67
CA ILE A 22 -8.92 2.47 -1.48
C ILE A 22 -9.74 3.76 -1.46
N ASN A 23 -10.67 3.86 -0.49
CA ASN A 23 -11.50 5.06 -0.35
C ASN A 23 -10.75 6.15 0.42
N ALA A 24 -10.36 7.22 -0.27
CA ALA A 24 -9.63 8.34 0.35
C ALA A 24 -10.47 9.13 1.37
N LEU A 25 -11.81 8.97 1.41
CA LEU A 25 -12.62 9.55 2.49
C LEU A 25 -12.34 8.88 3.84
N ASP A 26 -12.08 7.57 3.82
CA ASP A 26 -11.85 6.73 5.00
C ASP A 26 -10.36 6.63 5.38
N LEU A 27 -9.51 6.69 4.35
CA LEU A 27 -8.06 6.49 4.38
C LEU A 27 -7.33 7.63 3.61
N PRO A 28 -7.48 8.91 4.03
CA PRO A 28 -6.96 10.04 3.25
C PRO A 28 -5.43 10.03 3.11
N CYS A 29 -4.68 9.69 4.15
CA CYS A 29 -3.22 9.69 4.09
C CYS A 29 -2.66 8.51 3.31
N ILE A 30 -3.27 7.33 3.44
CA ILE A 30 -2.91 6.15 2.64
C ILE A 30 -3.29 6.36 1.17
N GLY A 31 -4.50 6.88 0.90
CA GLY A 31 -4.92 7.21 -0.47
C GLY A 31 -3.99 8.22 -1.13
N ALA A 32 -3.55 9.25 -0.40
CA ALA A 32 -2.56 10.20 -0.87
C ALA A 32 -1.20 9.54 -1.17
N HIS A 33 -0.71 8.67 -0.28
CA HIS A 33 0.55 7.94 -0.49
C HIS A 33 0.50 7.06 -1.75
N ILE A 34 -0.57 6.29 -1.94
CA ILE A 34 -0.74 5.42 -3.11
C ILE A 34 -0.77 6.26 -4.40
N ARG A 35 -1.53 7.36 -4.43
CA ARG A 35 -1.58 8.25 -5.59
C ARG A 35 -0.21 8.88 -5.89
N TYR A 36 0.51 9.31 -4.85
CA TYR A 36 1.87 9.82 -5.01
C TYR A 36 2.81 8.74 -5.54
N ALA A 37 2.78 7.53 -5.00
CA ALA A 37 3.61 6.43 -5.45
C ALA A 37 3.32 6.07 -6.90
N GLN A 38 2.04 5.95 -7.27
CA GLN A 38 1.61 5.67 -8.65
C GLN A 38 2.03 6.78 -9.62
N SER A 39 1.93 8.06 -9.23
CA SER A 39 2.42 9.18 -10.06
C SER A 39 3.94 9.19 -10.22
N ARG A 40 4.66 8.45 -9.36
CA ARG A 40 6.10 8.19 -9.43
C ARG A 40 6.42 6.82 -10.04
N ASN A 41 5.55 6.34 -10.93
CA ASN A 41 5.69 5.10 -11.69
C ASN A 41 5.68 3.81 -10.84
N ARG A 42 5.08 3.83 -9.65
CA ARG A 42 4.76 2.57 -8.95
C ARG A 42 3.55 1.90 -9.61
N PRO A 43 3.59 0.58 -9.83
CA PRO A 43 2.56 -0.11 -10.60
C PRO A 43 1.23 -0.10 -9.86
N SER A 44 0.13 0.12 -10.58
CA SER A 44 -1.23 -0.07 -10.05
C SER A 44 -1.69 -1.53 -10.14
N LEU A 45 -1.11 -2.31 -11.05
CA LEU A 45 -1.36 -3.75 -11.17
C LEU A 45 -0.33 -4.49 -10.30
N LEU A 46 -0.80 -5.16 -9.25
CA LEU A 46 0.03 -5.85 -8.28
C LEU A 46 -0.23 -7.35 -8.30
N THR A 47 0.76 -8.13 -7.88
CA THR A 47 0.67 -9.58 -7.80
C THR A 47 0.68 -9.99 -6.34
N TYR A 48 -0.37 -10.65 -5.86
CA TYR A 48 -0.43 -11.12 -4.47
C TYR A 48 0.67 -12.16 -4.23
N SER A 49 1.51 -11.97 -3.21
CA SER A 49 2.63 -12.86 -2.92
C SER A 49 2.24 -14.12 -2.15
N GLY A 50 1.00 -14.19 -1.67
CA GLY A 50 0.55 -15.18 -0.70
C GLY A 50 0.90 -14.81 0.76
N PRO A 51 0.46 -15.63 1.74
CA PRO A 51 0.45 -15.28 3.16
C PRO A 51 1.83 -15.15 3.82
N ASN A 52 2.88 -15.74 3.23
CA ASN A 52 4.15 -15.94 3.93
C ASN A 52 5.23 -14.88 3.63
N LYS A 53 5.08 -14.05 2.60
CA LYS A 53 6.14 -13.10 2.19
C LYS A 53 6.02 -11.69 2.78
N SER A 54 4.86 -11.33 3.31
CA SER A 54 4.58 -9.95 3.77
C SER A 54 5.54 -9.44 4.85
N LYS A 55 5.97 -10.32 5.78
CA LYS A 55 6.87 -9.90 6.88
C LYS A 55 8.23 -9.42 6.38
N ASN A 56 8.83 -10.13 5.44
CA ASN A 56 10.15 -9.78 4.90
C ASN A 56 10.07 -8.48 4.08
N ASN A 57 9.08 -8.38 3.20
CA ASN A 57 8.85 -7.17 2.40
C ASN A 57 8.61 -5.94 3.29
N ARG A 58 7.79 -6.07 4.35
CA ARG A 58 7.57 -4.99 5.30
C ARG A 58 8.85 -4.60 6.04
N GLN A 59 9.69 -5.57 6.40
CA GLN A 59 10.98 -5.28 7.03
C GLN A 59 11.92 -4.54 6.06
N GLU A 60 12.01 -4.97 4.81
CA GLU A 60 12.84 -4.34 3.79
C GLU A 60 12.41 -2.91 3.49
N ALA A 61 11.12 -2.67 3.28
CA ALA A 61 10.58 -1.33 3.02
C ALA A 61 10.76 -0.40 4.24
N CYS A 62 10.39 -0.87 5.44
CA CYS A 62 10.23 0.00 6.60
C CYS A 62 11.42 0.04 7.56
N SER A 63 12.47 -0.77 7.38
CA SER A 63 13.60 -0.85 8.33
C SER A 63 14.23 0.52 8.60
N SER A 64 14.59 1.25 7.54
CA SER A 64 15.15 2.61 7.64
C SER A 64 14.20 3.61 8.28
N PHE A 65 12.89 3.44 8.06
CA PHE A 65 11.84 4.33 8.55
C PHE A 65 11.51 4.09 10.03
N ARG A 66 11.47 2.82 10.47
CA ARG A 66 11.19 2.38 11.85
C ARG A 66 12.32 2.73 12.82
N ASN A 67 13.56 2.55 12.41
CA ASN A 67 14.70 2.59 13.34
C ASN A 67 15.06 4.02 13.79
N ASN A 68 14.65 5.07 13.07
CA ASN A 68 15.11 6.42 13.40
C ASN A 68 14.06 7.53 13.30
N HIS A 69 13.09 7.44 12.40
CA HIS A 69 12.26 8.61 12.10
C HIS A 69 10.91 8.58 12.82
N LEU A 70 10.15 7.50 12.66
CA LEU A 70 8.86 7.32 13.33
C LEU A 70 8.97 7.33 14.85
N SER A 71 9.97 6.64 15.40
CA SER A 71 10.20 6.59 16.85
C SER A 71 10.53 7.97 17.43
N LYS A 72 11.23 8.84 16.68
CA LYS A 72 11.49 10.23 17.08
C LYS A 72 10.22 11.08 17.00
N ILE A 73 9.44 10.96 15.92
CA ILE A 73 8.18 11.72 15.78
C ILE A 73 7.17 11.31 16.86
N ASN A 74 6.97 10.01 17.05
CA ASN A 74 6.05 9.49 18.08
C ASN A 74 6.48 9.91 19.49
N ARG A 75 7.78 9.93 19.79
CA ARG A 75 8.29 10.49 21.07
C ARG A 75 8.00 11.98 21.20
N ARG A 76 8.27 12.79 20.17
CA ARG A 76 7.97 14.24 20.17
C ARG A 76 6.48 14.51 20.37
N ARG A 77 5.61 13.66 19.81
CA ARG A 77 4.16 13.73 19.97
C ARG A 77 3.66 13.17 21.31
N GLY A 78 4.54 12.69 22.20
CA GLY A 78 4.18 12.13 23.50
C GLY A 78 3.45 10.79 23.43
N VAL A 79 3.47 10.12 22.27
CA VAL A 79 2.65 8.93 21.97
C VAL A 79 3.14 7.67 22.68
N THR A 80 4.41 7.67 23.09
CA THR A 80 5.01 6.55 23.80
C THR A 80 4.63 6.51 25.29
N ASP A 81 3.90 7.51 25.81
CA ASP A 81 3.37 7.46 27.18
C ASP A 81 2.16 6.51 27.25
N ALA A 82 2.40 5.30 27.74
CA ALA A 82 1.39 4.25 27.88
C ALA A 82 0.18 4.66 28.75
N ARG A 83 0.28 5.75 29.53
CA ARG A 83 -0.79 6.29 30.38
C ARG A 83 -1.82 7.12 29.62
N LYS A 84 -1.59 7.46 28.34
CA LYS A 84 -2.53 8.27 27.55
C LYS A 84 -3.04 7.49 26.33
N LYS A 85 -4.12 6.73 26.53
CA LYS A 85 -4.83 5.95 25.50
C LYS A 85 -5.18 6.79 24.25
N GLU A 86 -5.49 8.07 24.46
CA GLU A 86 -5.84 9.05 23.42
C GLU A 86 -4.74 9.25 22.35
N PHE A 87 -3.48 8.98 22.68
CA PHE A 87 -2.37 9.23 21.76
C PHE A 87 -2.13 8.07 20.78
N ARG A 88 -2.75 6.89 20.99
CA ARG A 88 -2.60 5.74 20.09
C ARG A 88 -3.10 6.03 18.68
N ASP A 89 -4.12 6.88 18.57
CA ASP A 89 -4.73 7.24 17.29
C ASP A 89 -3.90 8.26 16.50
N ILE A 90 -3.00 9.00 17.17
CA ILE A 90 -2.05 9.92 16.52
C ILE A 90 -0.67 9.29 16.29
N ALA A 91 -0.48 8.02 16.68
CA ALA A 91 0.76 7.30 16.45
C ALA A 91 1.01 7.15 14.96
N LEU A 92 2.22 7.49 14.50
CA LEU A 92 2.63 7.27 13.13
C LEU A 92 3.15 5.84 12.93
N THR A 93 2.73 5.21 11.85
CA THR A 93 3.22 3.93 11.36
C THR A 93 3.80 4.07 9.96
N CYS A 94 4.58 3.08 9.56
CA CYS A 94 5.10 2.97 8.20
C CYS A 94 4.00 2.40 7.32
N ASP A 95 3.64 3.11 6.25
CA ASP A 95 2.86 2.58 5.14
C ASP A 95 3.79 2.38 3.94
N GLU A 96 3.58 1.29 3.21
CA GLU A 96 4.42 0.89 2.07
C GLU A 96 3.59 0.66 0.80
N TYR A 97 4.03 1.24 -0.32
CA TYR A 97 3.45 0.97 -1.63
C TYR A 97 4.52 0.74 -2.72
N PRO A 98 4.50 -0.37 -3.47
CA PRO A 98 3.50 -1.45 -3.43
C PRO A 98 3.44 -2.21 -2.10
N PHE A 99 2.29 -2.80 -1.80
CA PHE A 99 2.02 -3.42 -0.50
C PHE A 99 3.01 -4.55 -0.19
N ALA A 100 3.37 -4.71 1.08
CA ALA A 100 4.26 -5.80 1.51
C ALA A 100 3.74 -7.19 1.14
N SER A 101 2.41 -7.38 1.06
CA SER A 101 1.76 -8.61 0.61
C SER A 101 1.84 -8.86 -0.89
N THR A 102 2.61 -8.07 -1.65
CA THR A 102 2.72 -8.21 -3.11
C THR A 102 4.14 -8.51 -3.54
N VAL A 103 4.30 -9.10 -4.73
CA VAL A 103 5.62 -9.40 -5.33
C VAL A 103 6.42 -8.11 -5.55
N GLN A 104 5.74 -7.02 -5.88
CA GLN A 104 6.31 -5.70 -6.14
C GLN A 104 6.64 -4.92 -4.86
N GLY A 105 6.18 -5.39 -3.69
CA GLY A 105 6.49 -4.80 -2.39
C GLY A 105 7.90 -5.16 -1.92
N GLY A 106 8.34 -4.59 -0.80
CA GLY A 106 9.67 -4.82 -0.26
C GLY A 106 10.68 -3.75 -0.67
N VAL A 107 11.91 -4.16 -0.98
CA VAL A 107 12.99 -3.24 -1.39
C VAL A 107 12.52 -2.28 -2.47
N GLY A 108 12.72 -0.99 -2.21
CA GLY A 108 12.39 0.07 -3.15
C GLY A 108 10.91 0.45 -3.18
N ALA A 109 10.03 -0.09 -2.33
CA ALA A 109 8.69 0.46 -2.15
C ALA A 109 8.74 1.93 -1.70
N SER A 110 7.75 2.72 -2.10
CA SER A 110 7.51 4.04 -1.51
C SER A 110 7.07 3.87 -0.06
N VAL A 111 7.55 4.74 0.83
CA VAL A 111 7.25 4.66 2.26
C VAL A 111 6.88 6.01 2.81
N TRP A 112 5.70 6.10 3.43
CA TRP A 112 5.20 7.30 4.12
C TRP A 112 4.87 6.98 5.59
N GLY A 113 4.89 8.03 6.42
CA GLY A 113 4.35 7.96 7.78
C GLY A 113 2.86 8.24 7.74
N VAL A 114 2.04 7.33 8.23
CA VAL A 114 0.56 7.47 8.24
C VAL A 114 0.01 7.26 9.65
N PRO A 115 -1.20 7.73 9.98
CA PRO A 115 -1.81 7.45 11.27
C PRO A 115 -2.05 5.95 11.43
N LYS A 116 -1.76 5.42 12.62
CA LYS A 116 -1.99 4.01 12.95
C LYS A 116 -3.43 3.55 12.68
N ARG A 117 -4.40 4.42 12.95
CA ARG A 117 -5.82 4.12 12.70
C ARG A 117 -6.11 3.89 11.21
N GLU A 118 -5.45 4.62 10.31
CA GLU A 118 -5.58 4.38 8.87
C GLU A 118 -4.89 3.07 8.48
N GLN A 119 -3.70 2.80 9.03
CA GLN A 119 -2.98 1.55 8.78
C GLN A 119 -3.80 0.32 9.17
N ASP A 120 -4.42 0.33 10.36
CA ASP A 120 -5.25 -0.80 10.83
C ASP A 120 -6.46 -1.02 9.91
N LYS A 121 -7.11 0.07 9.48
CA LYS A 121 -8.21 0.00 8.51
C LYS A 121 -7.76 -0.50 7.14
N GLN A 122 -6.59 -0.08 6.66
CA GLN A 122 -6.03 -0.56 5.39
C GLN A 122 -5.74 -2.07 5.46
N ASP A 123 -5.16 -2.54 6.57
CA ASP A 123 -4.93 -3.97 6.81
C ASP A 123 -6.27 -4.75 6.73
N ASP A 124 -7.37 -4.20 7.27
CA ASP A 124 -8.72 -4.77 7.13
C ASP A 124 -9.23 -4.77 5.68
N VAL A 125 -9.07 -3.67 4.94
CA VAL A 125 -9.45 -3.57 3.53
C VAL A 125 -8.72 -4.61 2.69
N ILE A 126 -7.40 -4.71 2.86
CA ILE A 126 -6.55 -5.67 2.13
C ILE A 126 -6.97 -7.10 2.46
N ARG A 127 -7.13 -7.43 3.74
CA ARG A 127 -7.55 -8.77 4.19
C ARG A 127 -8.92 -9.15 3.63
N ASN A 128 -9.88 -8.24 3.72
CA ASN A 128 -11.23 -8.49 3.20
C ASN A 128 -11.22 -8.65 1.68
N PHE A 129 -10.44 -7.85 0.96
CA PHE A 129 -10.28 -7.99 -0.48
C PHE A 129 -9.71 -9.36 -0.87
N TYR A 130 -8.63 -9.79 -0.23
CA TYR A 130 -8.03 -11.11 -0.52
C TYR A 130 -9.02 -12.25 -0.22
N ASN A 131 -9.74 -12.17 0.90
CA ASN A 131 -10.73 -13.18 1.26
C ASN A 131 -11.93 -13.21 0.30
N ALA A 132 -12.49 -12.04 -0.04
CA ALA A 132 -13.66 -11.94 -0.91
C ALA A 132 -13.38 -12.43 -2.33
N ASN A 133 -12.17 -12.17 -2.84
CA ASN A 133 -11.73 -12.60 -4.16
C ASN A 133 -11.01 -13.96 -4.15
N LYS A 134 -10.92 -14.63 -2.99
CA LYS A 134 -10.23 -15.92 -2.81
C LYS A 134 -8.81 -15.93 -3.37
N MET A 135 -8.10 -14.81 -3.19
CA MET A 135 -6.81 -14.58 -3.82
C MET A 135 -5.77 -15.60 -3.36
N THR A 136 -5.05 -16.15 -4.32
CA THR A 136 -3.93 -17.07 -4.15
C THR A 136 -2.63 -16.41 -4.60
N GLY A 137 -1.50 -16.95 -4.13
CA GLY A 137 -0.18 -16.40 -4.50
C GLY A 137 0.04 -16.48 -6.01
N GLY A 138 0.45 -15.38 -6.62
CA GLY A 138 0.65 -15.25 -8.07
C GLY A 138 -0.50 -14.58 -8.82
N GLU A 139 -1.67 -14.38 -8.18
CA GLU A 139 -2.79 -13.70 -8.81
C GLU A 139 -2.63 -12.19 -8.82
N GLU A 140 -3.10 -11.57 -9.90
CA GLU A 140 -2.96 -10.15 -10.16
C GLU A 140 -4.25 -9.41 -9.77
N PHE A 141 -4.10 -8.22 -9.19
CA PHE A 141 -5.19 -7.32 -8.86
C PHE A 141 -4.78 -5.88 -9.11
N ARG A 142 -5.75 -5.03 -9.44
CA ARG A 142 -5.51 -3.60 -9.62
C ARG A 142 -5.79 -2.85 -8.33
N VAL A 143 -4.99 -1.85 -8.00
CA VAL A 143 -5.25 -0.92 -6.90
C VAL A 143 -5.69 0.42 -7.46
N GLU A 144 -6.85 0.87 -7.03
CA GLU A 144 -7.41 2.16 -7.42
C GLU A 144 -7.76 2.98 -6.17
N VAL A 145 -7.40 4.26 -6.18
CA VAL A 145 -7.82 5.20 -5.14
C VAL A 145 -9.06 5.93 -5.63
N ILE A 146 -10.16 5.79 -4.92
CA ILE A 146 -11.41 6.51 -5.21
C ILE A 146 -11.63 7.62 -4.21
N ASN A 147 -12.45 8.57 -4.64
CA ASN A 147 -12.72 9.82 -3.94
C ASN A 147 -11.43 10.63 -3.70
N TYR A 148 -11.58 11.88 -3.29
CA TYR A 148 -10.44 12.69 -2.92
C TYR A 148 -10.71 13.38 -1.60
N LYS A 149 -9.76 13.21 -0.68
CA LYS A 149 -9.64 13.97 0.54
C LYS A 149 -8.15 14.14 0.79
N GLU A 150 -7.76 15.38 1.02
CA GLU A 150 -6.38 15.68 1.39
C GLU A 150 -6.02 14.99 2.70
N CYS A 151 -4.78 14.54 2.81
CA CYS A 151 -4.19 14.19 4.10
C CYS A 151 -3.89 15.50 4.84
N THR A 152 -4.89 16.05 5.53
CA THR A 152 -4.88 17.45 6.02
C THR A 152 -4.05 17.71 7.27
N ASP A 153 -3.37 16.72 7.82
CA ASP A 153 -2.54 16.92 9.02
C ASP A 153 -1.08 17.10 8.56
N SER A 154 -0.64 18.36 8.64
CA SER A 154 0.52 18.95 7.97
C SER A 154 1.86 18.29 8.29
N PHE A 155 1.89 17.39 9.27
CA PHE A 155 3.06 16.58 9.63
C PHE A 155 3.20 15.29 8.80
N TYR A 156 2.15 14.80 8.13
CA TYR A 156 2.18 13.60 7.28
C TYR A 156 2.78 13.85 5.89
N ILE A 157 2.86 15.14 5.50
CA ILE A 157 3.28 15.60 4.16
C ILE A 157 4.72 16.12 4.17
N SER A 158 5.51 15.87 5.23
CA SER A 158 6.94 16.16 5.14
C SER A 158 7.48 15.33 3.98
N GLU A 159 7.99 16.02 2.96
CA GLU A 159 8.40 15.51 1.65
C GLU A 159 8.91 14.06 1.67
N PRO A 160 8.69 13.27 0.59
CA PRO A 160 9.28 11.95 0.44
C PRO A 160 10.73 12.01 0.89
N PHE A 161 11.03 11.45 2.07
CA PHE A 161 12.37 11.52 2.62
C PHE A 161 13.28 10.96 1.53
N LYS A 162 14.13 11.82 0.96
CA LYS A 162 15.18 11.41 0.04
C LYS A 162 16.07 10.47 0.85
N ILE A 163 15.76 9.19 0.85
CA ILE A 163 16.70 8.14 1.20
C ILE A 163 17.71 8.18 0.04
N ARG A 164 18.77 8.96 0.24
CA ARG A 164 19.96 8.85 -0.61
C ARG A 164 20.49 7.44 -0.38
N TRP A 165 20.44 6.64 -1.45
CA TRP A 165 21.20 5.40 -1.57
C TRP A 165 22.69 5.69 -1.50
#